data_AF-A0A7X6ZLQ9-F1
#
_entry.id   AF-A0A7X6ZLQ9-F1
#
_cell.length_a   1.000
_cell.length_b   1.000
_cell.length_c   1.000
_cell.angle_alpha   90.00
_cell.angle_beta   90.00
_cell.angle_gamma   90.00
#
_symmetry.space_group_name_H-M   'P 1'
#
loop_
_entity.id
_entity.type
_entity.pdbx_description
1 polymer ?
#
loop_
_entity_poly.entity_id
_entity_poly.type
_entity_poly.pdbx_seq_one_letter_code
_entity_poly.pdbx_strand_id
1 'polypeptide(L)'
;MKTTKLTLLLLAAMLVGVCIGFYANSAIIRARINRFSQLPANMPEHLTNRLTQRLDLNADQQREIRKIFQAHGVRMREAREQNRALIDALIEEARQDIAQHLTPEQQEEHKKMLIELRERIRNDQATRRALSASPVNHSPAGHPK
;
A
#
# COMPACT_ATOMS: atom_id res chain seq x y z
N MET A 1 2.43 30.83 35.84
CA MET A 1 3.09 30.90 34.51
C MET A 1 4.02 29.72 34.19
N LYS A 2 4.65 29.05 35.18
CA LYS A 2 5.53 27.89 34.91
C LYS A 2 4.76 26.61 34.60
N THR A 3 3.64 26.40 35.30
CA THR A 3 2.77 25.22 35.14
C THR A 3 2.10 25.16 33.78
N THR A 4 1.59 26.27 33.25
CA THR A 4 0.98 26.35 31.92
C THR A 4 1.95 26.02 30.78
N LYS A 5 3.20 26.48 30.89
CA LYS A 5 4.27 26.13 29.93
C LYS A 5 4.62 24.65 29.99
N LEU A 6 4.64 24.06 31.19
CA LEU A 6 4.95 22.66 31.41
C LEU A 6 3.84 21.75 30.88
N THR A 7 2.56 22.10 31.08
CA THR A 7 1.43 21.38 30.49
C THR A 7 1.40 21.48 28.97
N LEU A 8 1.72 22.64 28.39
CA LEU A 8 1.79 22.80 26.93
C LEU A 8 2.90 21.94 26.31
N LEU A 9 4.05 21.86 26.99
CA LEU A 9 5.18 21.06 26.54
C LEU A 9 4.87 19.56 26.61
N LEU A 10 4.14 19.13 27.63
CA LEU A 10 3.71 17.74 27.81
C LEU A 10 2.65 17.32 26.78
N LEU A 11 1.70 18.21 26.47
CA LEU A 11 0.72 18.02 25.40
C LEU A 11 1.37 17.97 24.01
N ALA A 12 2.35 18.84 23.75
CA ALA A 12 3.10 18.83 22.50
C ALA A 12 3.89 17.52 22.33
N ALA A 13 4.56 17.05 23.38
CA ALA A 13 5.28 15.77 23.36
C ALA A 13 4.34 14.58 23.12
N MET A 14 3.15 14.59 23.73
CA MET A 14 2.14 13.56 23.51
C MET A 14 1.60 13.55 22.07
N LEU A 15 1.34 14.73 21.49
CA LEU A 15 0.93 14.88 20.09
C LEU A 15 2.01 14.38 19.12
N VAL A 16 3.28 14.69 19.40
CA VAL A 16 4.41 14.17 18.61
C VAL A 16 4.45 12.63 18.67
N GLY A 17 4.24 12.03 19.84
CA GLY A 17 4.16 10.58 20.00
C GLY A 17 3.03 9.94 19.19
N VAL A 18 1.84 10.55 19.18
CA VAL A 18 0.69 10.08 18.40
C VAL A 18 0.96 10.21 16.90
N CYS A 19 1.54 11.32 16.45
CA CYS A 19 1.95 11.52 15.06
C CYS A 19 2.96 10.45 14.63
N ILE A 20 4.03 10.23 15.40
CA ILE A 20 5.04 9.20 15.10
C ILE A 20 4.39 7.81 15.05
N GLY A 21 3.52 7.48 16.02
CA GLY A 21 2.78 6.22 16.05
C GLY A 21 1.88 6.03 14.83
N PHE A 22 1.17 7.08 14.40
CA PHE A 22 0.31 7.05 13.22
C PHE A 22 1.12 6.90 11.93
N TYR A 23 2.22 7.62 11.78
CA TYR A 23 3.11 7.54 10.62
C TYR A 23 3.80 6.17 10.53
N ALA A 24 4.31 5.64 11.65
CA ALA A 24 4.91 4.30 11.74
C ALA A 24 3.88 3.21 11.42
N ASN A 25 2.66 3.32 11.96
CA ASN A 25 1.56 2.42 11.64
C ASN A 25 1.20 2.50 10.15
N SER A 26 1.18 3.68 9.55
CA SER A 26 0.94 3.85 8.10
C SER A 26 2.06 3.23 7.25
N ALA A 27 3.30 3.23 7.72
CA ALA A 27 4.44 2.61 7.05
C ALA A 27 4.37 1.08 7.14
N ILE A 28 3.98 0.53 8.28
CA ILE A 28 3.75 -0.90 8.47
C ILE A 28 2.56 -1.38 7.63
N ILE A 29 1.45 -0.62 7.63
CA ILE A 29 0.28 -0.89 6.78
C ILE A 29 0.69 -0.82 5.30
N ARG A 30 1.51 0.15 4.88
CA ARG A 30 2.07 0.20 3.52
C ARG A 30 2.98 -0.97 3.19
N ALA A 31 3.82 -1.42 4.11
CA ALA A 31 4.66 -2.60 3.89
C ALA A 31 3.82 -3.88 3.74
N ARG A 32 2.74 -3.99 4.52
CA ARG A 32 1.80 -5.10 4.46
C ARG A 32 0.96 -5.05 3.18
N ILE A 33 0.46 -3.89 2.79
CA ILE A 33 -0.25 -3.65 1.53
C ILE A 33 0.69 -3.87 0.35
N ASN A 34 1.98 -3.50 0.42
CA ASN A 34 2.95 -3.76 -0.64
C ASN A 34 3.25 -5.25 -0.84
N ARG A 35 3.26 -6.06 0.24
CA ARG A 35 3.25 -7.52 0.10
C ARG A 35 2.01 -8.05 -0.59
N PHE A 36 0.87 -7.39 -0.41
CA PHE A 36 -0.39 -7.76 -1.06
C PHE A 36 -0.61 -7.10 -2.42
N SER A 37 0.11 -6.04 -2.80
CA SER A 37 -0.03 -5.34 -4.08
C SER A 37 0.96 -5.81 -5.15
N GLN A 38 2.02 -6.54 -4.76
CA GLN A 38 2.88 -7.33 -5.65
C GLN A 38 2.22 -8.65 -6.09
N LEU A 39 0.89 -8.71 -6.16
CA LEU A 39 0.19 -9.84 -6.75
C LEU A 39 0.44 -9.78 -8.27
N PRO A 40 1.10 -10.78 -8.89
CA PRO A 40 1.38 -10.77 -10.31
C PRO A 40 0.09 -10.63 -11.13
N ALA A 41 0.18 -9.97 -12.29
CA ALA A 41 -0.95 -9.79 -13.21
C ALA A 41 -1.64 -11.12 -13.57
N ASN A 42 -0.90 -12.24 -13.49
CA ASN A 42 -1.36 -13.60 -13.76
C ASN A 42 -1.64 -14.40 -12.47
N MET A 43 -2.05 -13.75 -11.38
CA MET A 43 -2.32 -14.42 -10.09
C MET A 43 -3.24 -15.65 -10.17
N PRO A 44 -4.36 -15.61 -10.91
CA PRO A 44 -5.21 -16.79 -11.07
C PRO A 44 -4.44 -17.98 -11.67
N GLU A 45 -3.54 -17.72 -12.61
CA GLU A 45 -2.72 -18.75 -13.24
C GLU A 45 -1.61 -19.25 -12.32
N HIS A 46 -0.94 -18.34 -11.60
CA HIS A 46 0.10 -18.72 -10.65
C HIS A 46 -0.45 -19.59 -9.51
N LEU A 47 -1.62 -19.24 -8.95
CA LEU A 47 -2.28 -20.06 -7.92
C LEU A 47 -2.75 -21.41 -8.47
N THR A 48 -3.36 -21.40 -9.66
CA THR A 48 -3.81 -22.64 -10.30
C THR A 48 -2.63 -23.57 -10.51
N ASN A 49 -1.53 -23.07 -11.08
CA ASN A 49 -0.32 -23.87 -11.32
C ASN A 49 0.27 -24.44 -10.01
N ARG A 50 0.26 -23.66 -8.93
CA ARG A 50 0.74 -24.11 -7.63
C ARG A 50 -0.14 -25.21 -7.02
N LEU A 51 -1.47 -25.12 -7.22
CA LEU A 51 -2.41 -26.18 -6.81
C LEU A 51 -2.28 -27.41 -7.71
N THR A 52 -2.10 -27.22 -9.01
CA THR A 52 -1.84 -28.31 -9.97
C THR A 52 -0.62 -29.11 -9.55
N GLN A 53 0.50 -28.46 -9.26
CA GLN A 53 1.73 -29.14 -8.84
C GLN A 53 1.62 -29.91 -7.53
N ARG A 54 0.64 -29.57 -6.68
CA ARG A 54 0.50 -30.16 -5.34
C ARG A 54 -0.62 -31.20 -5.25
N LEU A 55 -1.60 -31.13 -6.14
CA LEU A 55 -2.81 -31.95 -6.12
C LEU A 55 -3.01 -32.73 -7.42
N ASP A 56 -2.06 -32.63 -8.36
CA ASP A 56 -2.10 -33.26 -9.69
C ASP A 56 -3.43 -33.03 -10.42
N LEU A 57 -3.84 -31.77 -10.49
CA LEU A 57 -5.10 -31.37 -11.11
C LEU A 57 -5.11 -31.67 -12.61
N ASN A 58 -6.19 -32.26 -13.11
CA ASN A 58 -6.39 -32.48 -14.54
C ASN A 58 -6.78 -31.17 -15.28
N ALA A 59 -6.79 -31.21 -16.61
CA ALA A 59 -7.05 -30.02 -17.43
C ALA A 59 -8.42 -29.36 -17.16
N ASP A 60 -9.44 -30.15 -16.88
CA ASP A 60 -10.79 -29.66 -16.62
C ASP A 60 -10.88 -28.97 -15.24
N GLN A 61 -10.27 -29.59 -14.22
CA GLN A 61 -10.15 -29.03 -12.88
C GLN A 61 -9.36 -27.72 -12.86
N GLN A 62 -8.26 -27.66 -13.62
CA GLN A 62 -7.47 -26.44 -13.76
C GLN A 62 -8.28 -25.28 -14.35
N ARG A 63 -9.10 -25.55 -15.38
CA ARG A 63 -9.95 -24.53 -16.00
C ARG A 63 -10.98 -24.00 -15.01
N GLU A 64 -11.63 -24.86 -14.25
CA GLU A 64 -12.63 -24.44 -13.27
C GLU A 64 -12.02 -23.67 -12.08
N ILE A 65 -10.89 -24.14 -11.53
CA ILE A 65 -10.18 -23.44 -10.45
C ILE A 65 -9.68 -22.05 -10.91
N ARG A 66 -9.20 -21.95 -12.15
CA ARG A 66 -8.78 -20.67 -12.74
C ARG A 66 -9.95 -19.69 -12.82
N LYS A 67 -11.14 -20.13 -13.27
CA LYS A 67 -12.34 -19.29 -13.31
C LYS A 67 -12.74 -18.80 -11.92
N ILE A 68 -12.67 -19.67 -10.90
CA ILE A 68 -12.95 -19.30 -9.50
C ILE A 68 -12.01 -18.17 -9.05
N PHE A 69 -10.70 -18.32 -9.25
CA PHE A 69 -9.75 -17.27 -8.86
C PHE A 69 -9.94 -15.96 -9.64
N GLN A 70 -10.31 -16.03 -10.93
CA GLN A 70 -10.64 -14.83 -11.71
C GLN A 70 -11.86 -14.10 -11.13
N ALA A 71 -12.95 -14.82 -10.88
CA ALA A 71 -14.19 -14.24 -10.34
C ALA A 71 -13.96 -13.60 -8.95
N HIS A 72 -13.25 -14.29 -8.06
CA HIS A 72 -12.92 -13.75 -6.74
C HIS A 72 -11.89 -12.62 -6.81
N GLY A 73 -10.98 -12.64 -7.78
CA GLY A 73 -10.03 -11.57 -8.03
C GLY A 73 -10.71 -10.25 -8.39
N VAL A 74 -11.76 -10.29 -9.24
CA VAL A 74 -12.57 -9.12 -9.59
C VAL A 74 -13.28 -8.57 -8.35
N ARG A 75 -14.00 -9.41 -7.60
CA ARG A 75 -14.69 -8.99 -6.37
C ARG A 75 -13.75 -8.38 -5.33
N MET A 76 -12.54 -8.94 -5.19
CA MET A 76 -11.53 -8.41 -4.29
C MET A 76 -11.02 -7.03 -4.74
N ARG A 77 -10.91 -6.80 -6.07
CA ARG A 77 -10.54 -5.49 -6.61
C ARG A 77 -11.62 -4.45 -6.34
N GLU A 78 -12.88 -4.78 -6.60
CA GLU A 78 -14.03 -3.90 -6.33
C GLU A 78 -14.11 -3.53 -4.84
N ALA A 79 -13.98 -4.52 -3.94
CA ALA A 79 -13.97 -4.28 -2.50
C ALA A 79 -12.82 -3.34 -2.06
N ARG A 80 -11.64 -3.48 -2.67
CA ARG A 80 -10.51 -2.58 -2.41
C ARG A 80 -10.77 -1.17 -2.92
N GLU A 81 -11.38 -1.02 -4.09
CA GLU A 81 -11.71 0.29 -4.67
C GLU A 81 -12.74 1.03 -3.83
N GLN A 82 -13.80 0.34 -3.41
CA GLN A 82 -14.82 0.91 -2.51
C GLN A 82 -14.20 1.35 -1.17
N ASN A 83 -13.37 0.51 -0.57
CA ASN A 83 -12.76 0.81 0.72
C ASN A 83 -11.69 1.91 0.62
N ARG A 84 -11.06 2.07 -0.55
CA ARG A 84 -10.05 3.11 -0.78
C ARG A 84 -10.65 4.51 -0.62
N ALA A 85 -11.81 4.77 -1.22
CA ALA A 85 -12.47 6.07 -1.12
C ALA A 85 -12.80 6.44 0.34
N LEU A 86 -13.27 5.45 1.11
CA LEU A 86 -13.57 5.62 2.54
C LEU A 86 -12.30 5.94 3.33
N ILE A 87 -11.21 5.20 3.11
CA ILE A 87 -9.94 5.44 3.79
C ILE A 87 -9.38 6.82 3.44
N ASP A 88 -9.44 7.22 2.17
CA ASP A 88 -8.96 8.53 1.73
C ASP A 88 -9.75 9.66 2.41
N ALA A 89 -11.08 9.51 2.55
CA ALA A 89 -11.92 10.47 3.26
C ALA A 89 -11.55 10.59 4.75
N LEU A 90 -11.39 9.47 5.46
CA LEU A 90 -11.00 9.47 6.88
C LEU A 90 -9.63 10.11 7.11
N ILE A 91 -8.69 9.93 6.18
CA ILE A 91 -7.38 10.55 6.25
C ILE A 91 -7.47 12.07 6.08
N GLU A 92 -8.30 12.57 5.16
CA GLU A 92 -8.50 14.02 4.99
C GLU A 92 -9.22 14.65 6.18
N GLU A 93 -10.22 13.97 6.75
CA GLU A 93 -10.88 14.40 7.98
C GLU A 93 -9.88 14.54 9.13
N ALA A 94 -9.08 13.51 9.38
CA ALA A 94 -8.03 13.55 10.42
C ALA A 94 -7.02 14.69 10.19
N ARG A 95 -6.70 15.02 8.93
CA ARG A 95 -5.80 16.16 8.63
C ARG A 95 -6.43 17.50 8.96
N GLN A 96 -7.71 17.67 8.69
CA GLN A 96 -8.44 18.89 9.03
C GLN A 96 -8.50 19.07 10.54
N ASP A 97 -8.81 18.00 11.27
CA ASP A 97 -8.85 18.01 12.74
C ASP A 97 -7.48 18.36 13.33
N ILE A 98 -6.40 17.76 12.82
CA ILE A 98 -5.04 18.11 13.24
C ILE A 98 -4.74 19.59 12.96
N ALA A 99 -5.11 20.10 11.78
CA ALA A 99 -4.82 21.48 11.39
C ALA A 99 -5.47 22.52 12.32
N GLN A 100 -6.64 22.23 12.88
CA GLN A 100 -7.33 23.11 13.83
C GLN A 100 -6.54 23.34 15.14
N HIS A 101 -5.61 22.44 15.47
CA HIS A 101 -4.79 22.51 16.68
C HIS A 101 -3.38 23.06 16.44
N LEU A 102 -3.03 23.40 15.20
CA LEU A 102 -1.71 23.90 14.83
C LEU A 102 -1.69 25.44 14.73
N THR A 103 -0.56 26.06 15.08
CA THR A 103 -0.35 27.48 14.77
C THR A 103 -0.20 27.70 13.26
N PRO A 104 -0.40 28.92 12.74
CA PRO A 104 -0.24 29.20 11.31
C PRO A 104 1.13 28.78 10.76
N GLU A 105 2.22 28.98 11.51
CA GLU A 105 3.56 28.55 11.10
C GLU A 105 3.67 27.02 11.05
N GLN A 106 3.09 26.32 12.04
CA GLN A 106 3.07 24.86 12.11
C GLN A 106 2.19 24.23 11.01
N GLN A 107 1.11 24.91 10.60
CA GLN A 107 0.28 24.48 9.48
C GLN A 107 1.06 24.50 8.16
N GLU A 108 1.88 25.52 7.92
CA GLU A 108 2.72 25.59 6.73
C GLU A 108 3.81 24.50 6.72
N GLU A 109 4.42 24.22 7.87
CA GLU A 109 5.37 23.12 7.99
C GLU A 109 4.70 21.75 7.79
N HIS A 110 3.51 21.56 8.34
CA HIS A 110 2.71 20.35 8.16
C HIS A 110 2.33 20.14 6.68
N LYS A 111 1.92 21.19 5.97
CA LYS A 111 1.63 21.13 4.52
C LYS A 111 2.86 20.70 3.72
N LYS A 112 4.04 21.28 4.01
CA LYS A 112 5.31 20.89 3.35
C LYS A 112 5.62 19.42 3.59
N MET A 113 5.49 18.94 4.82
CA MET A 113 5.71 17.54 5.18
C MET A 113 4.80 16.59 4.39
N LEU A 114 3.53 16.95 4.21
CA LEU A 114 2.57 16.16 3.42
C LEU A 114 2.93 16.13 1.92
N ILE A 115 3.42 17.23 1.37
CA ILE A 115 3.88 17.30 -0.03
C ILE A 115 5.09 16.39 -0.22
N GLU A 116 6.11 16.50 0.64
CA GLU A 116 7.30 15.66 0.58
C GLU A 116 6.94 14.17 0.68
N LEU A 117 6.03 13.81 1.59
CA LEU A 117 5.58 12.44 1.73
C LEU A 117 4.92 11.93 0.44
N ARG A 118 4.10 12.75 -0.22
CA ARG A 118 3.45 12.41 -1.49
C ARG A 118 4.47 12.22 -2.61
N GLU A 119 5.49 13.07 -2.68
CA GLU A 119 6.58 12.96 -3.66
C GLU A 119 7.42 11.69 -3.45
N ARG A 120 7.77 11.37 -2.19
CA ARG A 120 8.50 10.14 -1.85
C ARG A 120 7.73 8.89 -2.30
N ILE A 121 6.41 8.85 -2.09
CA ILE A 121 5.56 7.75 -2.55
C ILE A 121 5.53 7.67 -4.07
N ARG A 122 5.38 8.81 -4.75
CA ARG A 122 5.36 8.86 -6.22
C ARG A 122 6.68 8.36 -6.81
N ASN A 123 7.82 8.79 -6.24
CA ASN A 123 9.14 8.35 -6.66
C ASN A 123 9.36 6.87 -6.40
N ASP A 124 8.99 6.34 -5.23
CA ASP A 124 9.08 4.91 -4.94
C ASP A 124 8.24 4.08 -5.93
N GLN A 125 7.03 4.54 -6.28
CA GLN A 125 6.22 3.90 -7.31
C GLN A 125 6.85 3.97 -8.71
N ALA A 126 7.44 5.11 -9.09
CA ALA A 126 8.10 5.28 -10.38
C ALA A 126 9.35 4.38 -10.50
N THR A 127 10.17 4.34 -9.45
CA THR A 127 11.34 3.47 -9.35
C THR A 127 10.93 2.00 -9.42
N ARG A 128 9.86 1.59 -8.74
CA ARG A 128 9.34 0.21 -8.84
C ARG A 128 8.83 -0.12 -10.22
N ARG A 129 8.12 0.79 -10.89
CA ARG A 129 7.68 0.59 -12.27
C ARG A 129 8.86 0.40 -13.20
N ALA A 130 9.90 1.23 -13.07
CA ALA A 130 11.14 1.10 -13.84
C ALA A 130 11.84 -0.24 -13.59
N LEU A 131 11.97 -0.67 -12.33
CA LEU A 131 12.56 -1.97 -11.97
C LEU A 131 11.72 -3.17 -12.45
N SER A 132 10.39 -3.04 -12.45
CA SER A 132 9.48 -4.09 -12.95
C SER A 132 9.38 -4.15 -14.49
N ALA A 133 9.79 -3.08 -15.17
CA ALA A 133 9.77 -2.97 -16.63
C ALA A 133 11.05 -3.51 -17.29
N SER A 134 12.03 -3.99 -16.52
CA SER A 134 13.18 -4.72 -17.09
C SER A 134 12.70 -6.03 -17.73
N PRO A 135 12.96 -6.24 -19.04
CA PRO A 135 12.46 -7.41 -19.75
C PRO A 135 13.14 -8.67 -19.20
N VAL A 136 12.33 -9.65 -18.78
CA VAL A 136 12.82 -11.01 -18.56
C VAL A 136 13.38 -11.50 -19.90
N ASN A 137 14.71 -11.58 -19.98
CA ASN A 137 15.43 -12.05 -21.15
C ASN A 137 15.08 -13.53 -21.36
N HIS A 138 14.15 -13.84 -22.27
CA HIS A 138 13.91 -15.21 -22.72
C HIS A 138 15.07 -15.58 -23.65
N SER A 139 16.14 -16.12 -23.07
CA SER A 139 17.23 -16.73 -23.83
C SER A 139 16.67 -17.97 -24.56
N PRO A 140 16.69 -18.05 -25.89
CA PRO A 140 16.30 -19.26 -26.60
C PRO A 140 17.41 -20.30 -26.38
N ALA A 141 17.18 -21.21 -25.44
CA ALA A 141 18.02 -22.39 -25.27
C ALA A 141 17.99 -23.21 -26.57
N GLY A 142 19.16 -23.44 -27.13
CA GLY A 142 19.37 -24.10 -28.41
C GLY A 142 18.79 -25.51 -28.48
N HIS A 143 18.29 -25.85 -29.66
CA HIS A 143 18.11 -27.23 -30.07
C HIS A 143 19.42 -27.73 -30.70
N PRO A 144 20.05 -28.79 -30.18
CA PRO A 144 20.93 -29.63 -30.99
C PRO A 144 20.08 -30.62 -31.79
N LYS A 145 20.38 -30.75 -33.09
CA LYS A 145 20.13 -31.97 -33.86
C LYS A 145 21.44 -32.71 -33.98
#